data_AF-A0A7J8DTW0-F1
#
_entry.id   AF-A0A7J8DTW0-F1
#
_cell.length_a   1.000
_cell.length_b   1.000
_cell.length_c   1.000
_cell.angle_alpha   90.00
_cell.angle_beta   90.00
_cell.angle_gamma   90.00
#
_symmetry.space_group_name_H-M   'P 1'
#
loop_
_entity.id
_entity.type
_entity.pdbx_description
1 polymer ?
#
loop_
_entity_poly.entity_id
_entity_poly.type
_entity_poly.pdbx_seq_one_letter_code
_entity_poly.pdbx_strand_id
1 'polypeptide(L)'
;MPCFCLRHDVDALLWQPHSSKQGEMWEHIATFNALGYVQASKRDKKFFACAPNHSYAALCECLRRVFIYRQPAPVCTVLYNRKEGRQVGQVAKQQVASLETNDPILGFQATNERLFVLTTRNLFLIKVKTEN
;
A
#
# COMPACT_ATOMS: atom_id res chain seq x y z
N MET A 1 9.45 6.67 16.43
CA MET A 1 10.02 7.41 15.28
C MET A 1 9.33 6.94 14.00
N PRO A 2 9.11 7.79 12.99
CA PRO A 2 8.50 7.36 11.72
C PRO A 2 9.38 6.32 11.00
N CYS A 3 8.74 5.36 10.35
CA CYS A 3 9.41 4.39 9.47
C CYS A 3 9.87 5.07 8.18
N PHE A 4 10.93 4.54 7.57
CA PHE A 4 11.45 4.97 6.29
C PHE A 4 11.29 3.86 5.25
N CYS A 5 10.74 4.18 4.07
CA CYS A 5 10.48 3.19 3.02
C CYS A 5 11.39 3.44 1.82
N LEU A 6 12.22 2.46 1.47
CA LEU A 6 13.18 2.50 0.39
C LEU A 6 12.75 1.57 -0.74
N ARG A 7 12.86 2.03 -1.97
CA ARG A 7 12.76 1.14 -3.12
C ARG A 7 14.06 0.33 -3.26
N HIS A 8 13.93 -0.99 -3.40
CA HIS A 8 15.02 -1.89 -3.75
C HIS A 8 14.57 -2.78 -4.91
N ASP A 9 15.16 -2.58 -6.08
CA ASP A 9 14.73 -3.20 -7.34
C ASP A 9 13.23 -2.99 -7.62
N VAL A 10 12.44 -4.06 -7.53
CA VAL A 10 11.00 -4.08 -7.78
C VAL A 10 10.16 -3.95 -6.50
N ASP A 11 10.81 -4.00 -5.33
CA ASP A 11 10.17 -4.03 -4.02
C ASP A 11 10.31 -2.71 -3.27
N ALA A 12 9.55 -2.57 -2.19
CA ALA A 12 9.72 -1.50 -1.22
C ALA A 12 10.02 -2.09 0.18
N LEU A 13 11.13 -1.68 0.78
CA LEU A 13 11.64 -2.12 2.07
C LEU A 13 11.35 -1.07 3.13
N LEU A 14 10.68 -1.46 4.22
CA LEU A 14 10.34 -0.58 5.32
C LEU A 14 11.34 -0.78 6.46
N TRP A 15 11.90 0.34 6.93
CA TRP A 15 12.93 0.39 7.96
C TRP A 15 12.45 1.20 9.16
N GLN A 16 12.55 0.63 10.36
CA GLN A 16 12.28 1.31 11.62
C GLN A 16 13.60 1.75 12.25
N PRO A 17 13.77 3.05 12.54
CA PRO A 17 14.87 3.49 13.38
C PRO A 17 14.59 3.18 14.87
N HIS A 18 15.60 2.64 15.55
CA HIS A 18 15.64 2.34 16.98
C HIS A 18 16.77 3.12 17.65
N SER A 19 16.42 4.02 18.56
CA SER A 19 17.39 4.87 19.27
C SER A 19 18.18 4.13 20.36
N SER A 20 17.74 2.93 20.75
CA SER A 20 18.30 2.18 21.88
C SER A 20 19.50 1.29 21.51
N LYS A 21 19.75 1.05 20.21
CA LYS A 21 20.83 0.18 19.73
C LYS A 21 21.96 0.99 19.09
N GLN A 22 23.04 1.26 19.81
CA GLN A 22 24.26 1.79 19.21
C GLN A 22 24.83 0.76 18.22
N GLY A 23 25.00 1.14 16.95
CA GLY A 23 25.53 0.28 15.88
C GLY A 23 24.47 -0.42 15.00
N GLU A 24 23.26 -0.67 15.52
CA GLU A 24 22.13 -1.29 14.80
C GLU A 24 20.89 -0.39 14.87
N MET A 25 21.04 0.85 14.38
CA MET A 25 19.97 1.84 14.47
C MET A 25 18.76 1.49 13.60
N TRP A 26 18.91 0.66 12.57
CA TRP A 26 17.87 0.42 11.58
C TRP A 26 17.46 -1.06 11.55
N GLU A 27 16.18 -1.32 11.73
CA GLU A 27 15.58 -2.64 11.58
C GLU A 27 14.73 -2.70 10.31
N HIS A 28 14.94 -3.71 9.47
CA HIS A 28 14.03 -4.01 8.37
C HIS A 28 12.78 -4.71 8.91
N ILE A 29 11.63 -4.04 8.88
CA ILE A 29 10.39 -4.51 9.52
C ILE A 29 9.36 -5.10 8.55
N ALA A 30 9.47 -4.79 7.25
CA ALA A 30 8.57 -5.33 6.24
C ALA A 30 9.07 -5.09 4.80
N THR A 31 8.68 -5.99 3.91
CA THR A 31 8.83 -5.83 2.46
C THR A 31 7.46 -5.79 1.80
N PHE A 32 7.21 -4.78 0.96
CA PHE A 32 6.12 -4.77 0.01
C PHE A 32 6.61 -5.26 -1.35
N ASN A 33 6.42 -6.56 -1.61
CA ASN A 33 6.81 -7.19 -2.87
C ASN A 33 6.16 -6.49 -4.07
N ALA A 34 6.90 -6.30 -5.16
CA ALA A 34 6.50 -5.68 -6.42
C ALA A 34 5.94 -4.24 -6.33
N LEU A 35 6.01 -3.59 -5.17
CA LEU A 35 5.43 -2.25 -4.98
C LEU A 35 6.16 -1.19 -5.81
N GLY A 36 7.43 -1.39 -6.14
CA GLY A 36 8.19 -0.54 -7.05
C GLY A 36 7.55 -0.47 -8.44
N TYR A 37 7.06 -1.60 -8.98
CA TYR A 37 6.31 -1.60 -10.25
C TYR A 37 5.00 -0.85 -10.15
N VAL A 38 4.24 -1.07 -9.05
CA VAL A 38 2.97 -0.37 -8.82
C VAL A 38 3.22 1.13 -8.78
N GLN A 39 4.22 1.59 -8.01
CA GLN A 39 4.57 2.99 -7.91
C GLN A 39 5.03 3.59 -9.25
N ALA A 40 5.84 2.87 -10.03
CA ALA A 40 6.32 3.31 -11.33
C ALA A 40 5.18 3.43 -12.37
N SER A 41 4.16 2.58 -12.28
CA SER A 41 2.99 2.61 -13.17
C SER A 41 2.01 3.76 -12.88
N LYS A 42 2.20 4.53 -11.79
CA LYS A 42 1.33 5.61 -11.35
C LYS A 42 2.08 6.94 -11.40
N ARG A 43 2.25 7.46 -12.62
CA ARG A 43 3.02 8.69 -12.89
C ARG A 43 2.45 9.89 -12.16
N ASP A 44 1.11 9.99 -12.09
CA ASP A 44 0.40 11.10 -11.45
C ASP A 44 0.16 10.89 -9.94
N LYS A 45 0.93 10.01 -9.28
CA LYS A 45 0.83 9.82 -7.83
C LYS A 45 1.20 11.10 -7.11
N LYS A 46 0.35 11.54 -6.18
CA LYS A 46 0.58 12.69 -5.32
C LYS A 46 0.99 12.26 -3.92
N PHE A 47 0.32 11.25 -3.36
CA PHE A 47 0.61 10.75 -2.02
C PHE A 47 0.86 9.24 -2.02
N PHE A 48 1.63 8.82 -1.03
CA PHE A 48 2.00 7.42 -0.79
C PHE A 48 2.02 7.18 0.72
N ALA A 49 1.37 6.12 1.18
CA ALA A 49 1.33 5.73 2.58
C ALA A 49 1.21 4.21 2.72
N CYS A 50 1.51 3.66 3.89
CA CYS A 50 1.24 2.26 4.20
C CYS A 50 0.59 2.14 5.58
N ALA A 51 -0.09 1.02 5.80
CA ALA A 51 -0.65 0.71 7.11
C ALA A 51 0.47 0.58 8.15
N PRO A 52 0.27 1.06 9.40
CA PRO A 52 1.21 0.84 10.49
C PRO A 52 1.57 -0.62 10.76
N ASN A 53 0.66 -1.56 10.48
CA ASN A 53 0.89 -3.00 10.58
C ASN A 53 1.40 -3.66 9.28
N HIS A 54 1.76 -2.87 8.28
CA HIS A 54 2.32 -3.32 7.00
C HIS A 54 1.38 -4.19 6.14
N SER A 55 0.09 -4.24 6.48
CA SER A 55 -0.89 -5.09 5.77
C SER A 55 -1.24 -4.62 4.36
N TYR A 56 -1.07 -3.32 4.08
CA TYR A 56 -1.28 -2.75 2.75
C TYR A 56 -0.44 -1.48 2.56
N ALA A 57 -0.20 -1.16 1.29
CA ALA A 57 0.29 0.13 0.83
C ALA A 57 -0.79 0.83 0.01
N ALA A 58 -0.82 2.16 0.04
CA ALA A 58 -1.79 2.95 -0.72
C ALA A 58 -1.12 4.12 -1.42
N LEU A 59 -1.60 4.40 -2.63
CA LEU A 59 -1.17 5.52 -3.45
C LEU A 59 -2.43 6.30 -3.83
N CYS A 60 -2.34 7.62 -3.90
CA CYS A 60 -3.39 8.38 -4.56
C CYS A 60 -2.80 9.28 -5.64
N GLU A 61 -3.61 9.52 -6.66
CA GLU A 61 -3.30 10.53 -7.67
C GLU A 61 -3.65 11.94 -7.17
N CYS A 62 -3.45 12.94 -8.02
CA CYS A 62 -3.89 14.31 -7.72
C CYS A 62 -5.41 14.41 -7.54
N LEU A 63 -6.17 13.55 -8.23
CA LEU A 63 -7.63 13.57 -8.30
C LEU A 63 -8.18 12.13 -8.27
N ARG A 64 -9.29 11.93 -7.55
CA ARG A 64 -10.21 10.78 -7.61
C ARG A 64 -9.69 9.39 -7.28
N ARG A 65 -8.53 8.98 -7.78
CA ARG A 65 -8.11 7.59 -7.78
C ARG A 65 -7.17 7.32 -6.62
N VAL A 66 -7.55 6.31 -5.84
CA VAL A 66 -6.78 5.75 -4.74
C VAL A 66 -6.54 4.27 -5.03
N PHE A 67 -5.29 3.87 -5.07
CA PHE A 67 -4.85 2.51 -5.30
C PHE A 67 -4.45 1.89 -3.97
N ILE A 68 -5.01 0.72 -3.65
CA ILE A 68 -4.72 -0.01 -2.42
C ILE A 68 -4.10 -1.35 -2.82
N TYR A 69 -2.85 -1.54 -2.44
CA TYR A 69 -2.06 -2.73 -2.73
C TYR A 69 -1.88 -3.59 -1.48
N ARG A 70 -2.23 -4.88 -1.58
CA ARG A 70 -2.04 -5.88 -0.53
C ARG A 70 -1.07 -6.96 -1.00
N GLN A 71 -0.20 -7.37 -0.06
CA GLN A 71 0.70 -8.50 -0.26
C GLN A 71 -0.06 -9.79 -0.58
N PRO A 72 0.60 -10.78 -1.21
CA PRO A 72 0.00 -12.08 -1.47
C PRO A 72 -0.65 -12.67 -0.22
N ALA A 73 -1.93 -12.97 -0.32
CA ALA A 73 -2.69 -13.63 0.72
C ALA A 73 -3.28 -14.94 0.17
N PRO A 74 -3.52 -15.95 1.03
CA PRO A 74 -4.16 -17.19 0.63
C PRO A 74 -5.47 -16.93 -0.10
N VAL A 75 -5.68 -17.67 -1.19
CA VAL A 75 -6.91 -17.59 -1.98
C VAL A 75 -7.82 -18.74 -1.57
N CYS A 76 -9.10 -18.45 -1.28
CA CYS A 76 -10.07 -19.48 -0.94
C CYS A 76 -10.46 -20.35 -2.16
N THR A 77 -10.05 -19.94 -3.37
CA THR A 77 -10.32 -20.64 -4.63
C THR A 77 -9.04 -21.23 -5.20
N VAL A 78 -9.16 -22.38 -5.87
CA VAL A 78 -8.04 -23.00 -6.57
C VAL A 78 -7.78 -22.21 -7.85
N LEU A 79 -6.71 -21.43 -7.86
CA LEU A 79 -6.22 -20.73 -9.05
C LEU A 79 -5.07 -21.53 -9.68
N TYR A 80 -4.99 -21.54 -11.00
CA TYR A 80 -3.87 -22.14 -11.74
C TYR A 80 -3.18 -21.09 -12.59
N ASN A 81 -1.85 -21.10 -12.58
CA ASN A 81 -1.06 -20.33 -13.53
C ASN A 81 -1.25 -20.96 -14.92
N ARG A 82 -1.87 -20.23 -15.85
CA ARG A 82 -2.16 -20.72 -17.21
C ARG A 82 -0.91 -21.15 -17.99
N LYS A 83 0.26 -20.56 -17.71
CA LYS A 83 1.51 -20.88 -18.42
C LYS A 83 2.20 -22.11 -17.85
N GLU A 84 2.18 -22.29 -16.54
CA GLU A 84 2.95 -23.32 -15.84
C GLU A 84 2.09 -24.51 -15.38
N GLY A 85 0.76 -24.41 -15.45
CA GLY A 85 -0.16 -25.40 -14.92
C GLY A 85 -0.12 -25.55 -13.39
N ARG A 86 0.66 -24.72 -12.69
CA ARG A 86 0.86 -24.80 -11.23
C ARG A 86 -0.28 -24.12 -10.49
N GLN A 87 -0.72 -24.75 -9.39
CA GLN A 87 -1.66 -24.12 -8.46
C GLN A 87 -1.03 -22.87 -7.81
N VAL A 88 -1.79 -21.79 -7.79
CA VAL A 88 -1.42 -20.51 -7.18
C VAL A 88 -2.10 -20.43 -5.82
N GLY A 89 -1.33 -20.66 -4.75
CA GLY A 89 -1.84 -20.64 -3.38
C GLY A 89 -2.05 -19.25 -2.80
N GLN A 90 -1.44 -18.21 -3.38
CA GLN A 90 -1.53 -16.84 -2.91
C GLN A 90 -1.56 -15.85 -4.09
N VAL A 91 -2.35 -14.79 -3.95
CA VAL A 91 -2.40 -13.70 -4.94
C VAL A 91 -2.29 -12.35 -4.25
N ALA A 92 -1.44 -11.48 -4.78
CA ALA A 92 -1.45 -10.07 -4.43
C ALA A 92 -2.70 -9.42 -5.01
N LYS A 93 -3.26 -8.44 -4.29
CA LYS A 93 -4.49 -7.75 -4.71
C LYS A 93 -4.25 -6.25 -4.82
N GLN A 94 -4.63 -5.67 -5.95
CA GLN A 94 -4.73 -4.23 -6.13
C GLN A 94 -6.21 -3.85 -6.26
N GLN A 95 -6.67 -2.94 -5.41
CA GLN A 95 -7.99 -2.33 -5.49
C GLN A 95 -7.85 -0.88 -5.93
N VAL A 96 -8.84 -0.39 -6.67
CA VAL A 96 -8.95 1.02 -7.05
C VAL A 96 -10.24 1.55 -6.43
N ALA A 97 -10.10 2.54 -5.55
CA ALA A 97 -11.22 3.30 -5.03
C ALA A 97 -11.29 4.63 -5.78
N SER A 98 -12.46 4.92 -6.34
CA SER A 98 -12.77 6.18 -7.00
C SER A 98 -13.55 7.07 -6.05
N LEU A 99 -13.05 8.27 -5.77
CA LEU A 99 -13.77 9.28 -5.01
C LEU A 99 -14.79 9.98 -5.90
N GLU A 100 -16.00 10.19 -5.36
CA GLU A 100 -17.08 10.91 -6.02
C GLU A 100 -16.89 12.44 -5.92
N THR A 101 -15.71 12.92 -6.33
CA THR A 101 -15.40 14.36 -6.42
C THR A 101 -14.27 14.61 -7.42
N ASN A 102 -14.22 15.82 -8.00
CA ASN A 102 -13.06 16.29 -8.76
C ASN A 102 -12.17 17.24 -7.94
N ASP A 103 -12.33 17.27 -6.62
CA ASP A 103 -11.55 18.14 -5.76
C ASP A 103 -10.08 17.68 -5.62
N PRO A 104 -9.13 18.63 -5.63
CA PRO A 104 -7.73 18.33 -5.36
C PRO A 104 -7.56 17.64 -4.00
N ILE A 105 -6.81 16.53 -3.99
CA ILE A 105 -6.43 15.86 -2.75
C ILE A 105 -5.33 16.66 -2.06
N LEU A 106 -5.52 17.01 -0.80
CA LEU A 106 -4.59 17.80 0.03
C LEU A 106 -3.87 16.97 1.09
N GLY A 107 -4.46 15.86 1.52
CA GLY A 107 -3.88 15.00 2.55
C GLY A 107 -4.29 13.55 2.40
N PHE A 108 -3.44 12.66 2.91
CA PHE A 108 -3.58 11.23 2.72
C PHE A 108 -2.96 10.49 3.91
N GLN A 109 -3.77 9.75 4.67
CA GLN A 109 -3.30 9.07 5.87
C GLN A 109 -3.86 7.66 5.97
N ALA A 110 -2.96 6.67 5.99
CA ALA A 110 -3.30 5.27 6.17
C ALA A 110 -3.33 4.88 7.65
N THR A 111 -4.34 4.12 8.05
CA THR A 111 -4.38 3.39 9.32
C THR A 111 -4.51 1.89 9.03
N ASN A 112 -4.51 1.04 10.04
CA ASN A 112 -4.63 -0.41 9.84
C ASN A 112 -5.94 -0.82 9.15
N GLU A 113 -7.00 -0.02 9.26
CA GLU A 113 -8.33 -0.42 8.79
C GLU A 113 -9.01 0.59 7.88
N ARG A 114 -8.57 1.85 7.91
CA ARG A 114 -9.15 2.97 7.18
C ARG A 114 -8.07 3.75 6.47
N LEU A 115 -8.47 4.38 5.37
CA LEU A 115 -7.65 5.31 4.64
C LEU A 115 -8.39 6.64 4.53
N PHE A 116 -7.77 7.69 5.06
CA PHE A 116 -8.32 9.04 5.05
C PHE A 116 -7.76 9.80 3.87
N VAL A 117 -8.64 10.41 3.08
CA VAL A 117 -8.27 11.24 1.93
C VAL A 117 -8.91 12.60 2.08
N LEU A 118 -8.10 13.59 2.45
CA LEU A 118 -8.53 14.96 2.62
C LEU A 118 -8.50 15.64 1.24
N THR A 119 -9.63 16.23 0.86
CA THR A 119 -9.73 17.12 -0.31
C THR A 119 -9.97 18.55 0.16
N THR A 120 -10.06 19.49 -0.77
CA THR A 120 -10.39 20.89 -0.47
C THR A 120 -11.75 21.07 0.22
N ARG A 121 -12.72 20.17 -0.02
CA ARG A 121 -14.10 20.30 0.47
C ARG A 121 -14.55 19.19 1.40
N ASN A 122 -13.98 17.99 1.27
CA ASN A 122 -14.45 16.80 1.96
C ASN A 122 -13.29 15.97 2.51
N LEU A 123 -13.53 15.27 3.62
CA LEU A 123 -12.67 14.20 4.12
C LEU A 123 -13.32 12.85 3.78
N PHE A 124 -12.74 12.11 2.84
CA PHE A 124 -13.19 10.77 2.50
C PHE A 124 -12.56 9.73 3.42
N LEU A 125 -13.34 8.72 3.77
CA LEU A 125 -12.88 7.56 4.53
C LEU A 125 -13.14 6.30 3.70
N ILE A 126 -12.08 5.59 3.38
CA ILE A 126 -12.14 4.32 2.64
C ILE A 126 -11.91 3.19 3.64
N LYS A 127 -12.85 2.25 3.74
CA LYS A 127 -12.69 1.04 4.56
C LYS A 127 -11.78 0.04 3.84
N VAL A 128 -10.62 -0.27 4.42
CA VAL A 128 -9.60 -1.12 3.82
C VAL A 128 -9.67 -2.55 4.34
N LYS A 129 -9.95 -2.72 5.63
CA LYS A 129 -10.20 -4.03 6.24
C LYS A 129 -11.71 -4.26 6.28
N THR A 130 -12.18 -5.21 5.49
CA THR A 130 -13.48 -5.85 5.71
C THR A 130 -13.19 -7.00 6.67
N GLU A 131 -13.78 -6.97 7.87
CA GLU A 131 -13.87 -8.19 8.67
C GLU A 131 -14.58 -9.25 7.82
N ASN A 132 -14.09 -10.49 7.90
CA ASN A 132 -14.86 -11.65 7.45
C ASN A 132 -16.12 -11.77 8.30
#